data_AF-A0A936EYP7-F1
#
_entry.id   AF-A0A936EYP7-F1
#
_cell.length_a   1.000
_cell.length_b   1.000
_cell.length_c   1.000
_cell.angle_alpha   90.00
_cell.angle_beta   90.00
_cell.angle_gamma   90.00
#
_symmetry.space_group_name_H-M   'P 1'
#
loop_
_entity.id
_entity.type
_entity.pdbx_description
1 polymer ?
#
loop_
_entity_poly.entity_id
_entity_poly.type
_entity_poly.pdbx_seq_one_letter_code
_entity_poly.pdbx_strand_id
1 'polypeptide(L)'
;MIEKLFAGVVVLVCAGLLLRMVLGPQRQHQWDRFWQRQLVRVQSTGRWLKRQWQLLRSSRGARQAAEDAIQRARRGKPEVDREGNVIRPRSFRRDDSKKPPLH
;
A
#
# COMPACT_ATOMS: atom_id res chain seq x y z
N MET A 1 -20.66 0.41 34.90
CA MET A 1 -20.75 -0.32 33.60
C MET A 1 -19.49 -1.13 33.30
N ILE A 2 -18.31 -0.54 33.51
CA ILE A 2 -17.01 -1.21 33.33
C ILE A 2 -16.90 -2.50 34.18
N GLU A 3 -17.39 -2.49 35.43
CA GLU A 3 -17.41 -3.70 36.27
C GLU A 3 -18.21 -4.86 35.69
N LYS A 4 -19.36 -4.59 35.04
CA LYS A 4 -20.16 -5.64 34.39
C LYS A 4 -19.43 -6.22 33.17
N LEU A 5 -18.65 -5.40 32.47
CA LEU A 5 -17.76 -5.82 31.39
C LEU A 5 -16.63 -6.70 31.91
N PHE A 6 -15.96 -6.30 33.00
CA PHE A 6 -14.91 -7.11 33.63
C PHE A 6 -15.45 -8.44 34.14
N ALA A 7 -16.58 -8.42 34.84
CA ALA A 7 -17.22 -9.65 35.32
C ALA A 7 -17.58 -10.58 34.15
N GLY A 8 -18.15 -10.03 33.07
CA GLY A 8 -18.47 -10.81 31.86
C GLY A 8 -17.23 -11.42 31.21
N VAL A 9 -16.13 -10.66 31.08
CA VAL A 9 -14.86 -11.14 30.54
C VAL A 9 -14.27 -12.25 31.42
N VAL A 10 -14.26 -12.05 32.74
CA VAL A 10 -13.73 -13.04 33.69
C VAL A 10 -14.52 -14.34 33.62
N VAL A 11 -15.86 -14.28 33.58
CA VAL A 11 -16.71 -15.48 33.42
C VAL A 11 -16.41 -16.19 32.10
N LEU A 12 -16.25 -15.45 31.00
CA LEU A 12 -15.91 -16.01 29.69
C LEU A 12 -14.56 -16.73 29.70
N VAL A 13 -13.54 -16.11 30.31
CA VAL A 13 -12.21 -16.72 30.46
C VAL A 13 -12.29 -17.97 31.34
N CYS A 14 -13.02 -17.91 32.45
CA CYS A 14 -13.21 -19.03 33.37
C CYS A 14 -13.92 -20.22 32.70
N ALA A 15 -14.98 -19.94 31.94
CA ALA A 15 -15.68 -20.96 31.15
C ALA A 15 -14.78 -21.57 30.07
N GLY A 16 -13.95 -20.75 29.40
CA GLY A 16 -12.97 -21.23 28.43
C GLY A 16 -11.91 -22.16 29.04
N LEU A 17 -11.43 -21.84 30.24
CA LEU A 17 -10.50 -22.68 31.00
C LEU A 17 -11.13 -24.01 31.42
N LEU A 18 -12.37 -23.98 31.95
CA LEU A 18 -13.14 -25.19 32.27
C LEU A 18 -13.33 -26.08 31.05
N LEU A 19 -13.71 -25.49 29.92
CA LEU A 19 -13.88 -26.20 28.67
C LEU A 19 -12.56 -26.84 28.21
N ARG A 20 -11.44 -26.12 28.34
CA ARG A 20 -10.09 -26.66 28.06
C ARG A 20 -9.72 -27.83 28.97
N MET A 21 -10.18 -27.84 30.21
CA MET A 21 -9.91 -28.92 31.15
C MET A 21 -10.74 -30.18 30.83
N VAL A 22 -12.00 -30.00 30.43
CA VAL A 22 -12.89 -31.10 30.00
C VAL A 22 -12.45 -31.68 28.66
N LEU A 23 -11.92 -30.85 27.76
CA LEU A 23 -11.32 -31.32 26.51
C LEU A 23 -9.90 -31.85 26.78
N GLY A 24 -9.78 -33.16 26.99
CA GLY A 24 -8.49 -33.85 27.13
C GLY A 24 -7.49 -33.58 25.98
N PRO A 25 -6.20 -33.93 26.18
CA PRO A 25 -5.07 -33.46 25.36
C PRO A 25 -5.21 -33.74 23.85
N GLN A 26 -5.93 -34.80 23.47
CA GLN A 26 -6.18 -35.09 22.05
C GLN A 26 -7.04 -34.04 21.35
N ARG A 27 -8.03 -33.46 22.05
CA ARG A 27 -8.88 -32.39 21.49
C ARG A 27 -8.19 -31.03 21.56
N GLN A 28 -7.26 -30.83 22.50
CA GLN A 28 -6.46 -29.61 22.58
C GLN A 28 -5.62 -29.37 21.33
N HIS A 29 -5.00 -30.42 20.76
CA HIS A 29 -4.24 -30.26 19.52
C HIS A 29 -5.11 -29.84 18.32
N GLN A 30 -6.35 -30.31 18.25
CA GLN A 30 -7.28 -29.90 17.19
C GLN A 30 -7.74 -28.44 17.40
N TRP A 31 -7.99 -28.07 18.65
CA TRP A 31 -8.33 -26.70 19.05
C TRP A 31 -7.19 -25.71 18.80
N ASP A 32 -5.95 -26.06 19.12
CA ASP A 32 -4.78 -25.23 18.84
C ASP A 32 -4.62 -25.00 17.34
N ARG A 33 -4.77 -26.06 16.52
CA ARG A 33 -4.74 -25.91 15.06
C ARG A 33 -5.87 -25.04 14.53
N PHE A 34 -7.06 -25.14 15.12
CA PHE A 34 -8.19 -24.27 14.77
C PHE A 34 -7.90 -22.81 15.12
N TRP A 35 -7.42 -22.53 16.33
CA TRP A 35 -7.03 -21.20 16.77
C TRP A 35 -5.90 -20.61 15.96
N GLN A 36 -4.87 -21.39 15.63
CA GLN A 36 -3.79 -20.96 14.74
C GLN A 36 -4.34 -20.56 13.37
N ARG A 37 -5.26 -21.32 12.78
CA ARG A 37 -5.89 -20.97 11.50
C ARG A 37 -6.71 -19.68 11.60
N GLN A 38 -7.44 -19.48 12.69
CA GLN A 38 -8.20 -18.25 12.89
C GLN A 38 -7.30 -17.04 13.12
N LEU A 39 -6.24 -17.18 13.93
CA LEU A 39 -5.26 -16.13 14.16
C LEU A 39 -4.55 -15.71 12.86
N VAL A 40 -4.19 -16.68 12.02
CA VAL A 40 -3.60 -16.39 10.69
C VAL A 40 -4.58 -15.62 9.80
N ARG A 41 -5.87 -15.97 9.82
CA ARG A 41 -6.91 -15.20 9.11
C ARG A 41 -7.06 -13.78 9.66
N VAL A 42 -7.12 -13.61 10.98
CA VAL A 42 -7.22 -12.28 11.61
C VAL A 42 -6.00 -11.43 11.28
N GLN A 43 -4.80 -12.01 11.31
CA GLN A 43 -3.56 -11.32 10.93
C GLN A 43 -3.51 -10.97 9.44
N SER A 44 -4.05 -11.82 8.57
CA SER A 44 -4.12 -11.52 7.13
C SER A 44 -5.14 -10.42 6.85
N THR A 45 -6.30 -10.43 7.52
CA THR A 45 -7.30 -9.36 7.43
C THR A 45 -6.75 -8.03 7.97
N GLY A 46 -6.05 -8.04 9.10
CA GLY A 46 -5.43 -6.82 9.65
C GLY A 46 -4.36 -6.22 8.71
N ARG A 47 -3.54 -7.07 8.08
CA ARG A 47 -2.56 -6.64 7.07
C ARG A 47 -3.24 -6.11 5.80
N TRP A 48 -4.31 -6.75 5.35
CA TRP A 48 -5.08 -6.30 4.19
C TRP A 48 -5.74 -4.93 4.46
N LEU A 49 -6.38 -4.78 5.62
CA LEU A 49 -7.00 -3.53 6.05
C LEU A 49 -5.98 -2.39 6.16
N LYS A 50 -4.78 -2.68 6.72
CA LYS A 50 -3.68 -1.71 6.82
C LYS A 50 -3.18 -1.29 5.43
N ARG A 51 -3.03 -2.23 4.49
CA ARG A 51 -2.64 -1.93 3.09
C ARG A 51 -3.70 -1.08 2.39
N GLN A 52 -4.98 -1.39 2.60
CA GLN A 52 -6.08 -0.63 2.02
C GLN A 52 -6.15 0.79 2.59
N TRP A 53 -5.93 0.94 3.91
CA TRP A 53 -5.78 2.24 4.55
C TRP A 53 -4.60 3.04 4.01
N GLN A 54 -3.46 2.38 3.78
CA GLN A 54 -2.28 3.02 3.17
C GLN A 54 -2.56 3.45 1.72
N LEU A 55 -3.29 2.64 0.95
CA LEU A 55 -3.70 2.97 -0.42
C LEU A 55 -4.68 4.15 -0.46
N LEU A 56 -5.68 4.18 0.42
CA LEU A 56 -6.57 5.33 0.55
C LEU A 56 -5.79 6.59 0.97
N ARG A 57 -4.86 6.46 1.92
CA ARG A 57 -4.04 7.58 2.39
C ARG A 57 -3.05 8.08 1.33
N SER A 58 -2.44 7.17 0.56
CA SER A 58 -1.49 7.52 -0.50
C SER A 58 -2.17 8.12 -1.73
N SER A 59 -3.44 7.80 -1.98
CA SER A 59 -4.21 8.38 -3.10
C SER A 59 -4.28 9.92 -3.05
N ARG A 60 -4.26 10.50 -1.84
CA ARG A 60 -4.24 11.96 -1.64
C ARG A 60 -2.90 12.59 -2.02
N GLY A 61 -1.79 11.90 -1.75
CA GLY A 61 -0.44 12.37 -2.13
C GLY A 61 -0.10 12.09 -3.59
N ALA A 62 -0.63 11.00 -4.17
CA ALA A 62 -0.34 10.61 -5.55
C ALA A 62 -0.89 11.61 -6.58
N ARG A 63 -2.06 12.21 -6.32
CA ARG A 63 -2.61 13.26 -7.19
C ARG A 63 -1.74 14.51 -7.20
N GLN A 64 -1.29 14.96 -6.04
CA GLN A 64 -0.38 16.10 -5.92
C GLN A 64 0.97 15.82 -6.57
N ALA A 65 1.54 14.62 -6.37
CA ALA A 65 2.80 14.25 -7.01
C ALA A 65 2.71 14.18 -8.54
N ALA A 66 1.57 13.71 -9.08
CA ALA A 66 1.30 13.68 -10.51
C ALA A 66 1.11 15.11 -11.08
N GLU A 67 0.36 15.96 -10.39
CA GLU A 67 0.18 17.36 -10.77
C GLU A 67 1.50 18.13 -10.74
N ASP A 68 2.36 17.91 -9.75
CA ASP A 68 3.68 18.51 -9.67
C ASP A 68 4.62 18.03 -10.79
N ALA A 69 4.52 16.76 -11.20
CA ALA A 69 5.28 16.25 -12.36
C ALA A 69 4.82 16.91 -13.67
N ILE A 70 3.50 17.05 -13.85
CA ILE A 70 2.92 17.72 -15.02
C ILE A 70 3.27 19.21 -15.02
N GLN A 71 3.19 19.89 -13.87
CA GLN A 71 3.59 21.29 -13.76
C GLN A 71 5.06 21.50 -14.05
N ARG A 72 5.95 20.63 -13.55
CA ARG A 72 7.38 20.68 -13.89
C ARG A 72 7.62 20.49 -15.38
N ALA A 73 6.93 19.55 -16.03
CA ALA A 73 7.03 19.36 -17.47
C ALA A 73 6.46 20.56 -18.27
N ARG A 74 5.40 21.20 -17.78
CA ARG A 74 4.82 22.41 -18.39
C ARG A 74 5.75 23.62 -18.25
N ARG A 75 6.35 23.83 -17.07
CA ARG A 75 7.27 24.94 -16.80
C ARG A 75 8.64 24.75 -17.45
N GLY A 76 9.11 23.51 -17.52
CA GLY A 76 10.37 23.14 -18.14
C GLY A 76 10.25 22.80 -19.63
N LYS A 77 9.14 23.13 -20.29
CA LYS A 77 8.91 22.79 -21.70
C LYS A 77 10.04 23.42 -22.53
N PRO A 78 10.97 22.61 -23.09
CA PRO A 78 11.98 23.15 -23.97
C PRO A 78 11.27 23.72 -25.20
N GLU A 79 11.81 24.78 -25.76
CA GLU A 79 11.31 25.34 -27.00
C GLU A 79 11.57 24.29 -28.10
N VAL A 80 10.50 23.67 -28.60
CA VAL A 80 10.56 22.61 -29.61
C VAL A 80 9.91 23.11 -30.88
N ASP A 81 10.66 23.09 -31.99
CA ASP A 81 10.08 23.25 -33.32
C ASP A 81 9.52 21.91 -33.78
N ARG A 82 8.27 21.95 -34.27
CA ARG A 82 7.59 20.82 -34.89
C ARG A 82 7.58 21.03 -36.40
N GLU A 83 8.34 20.21 -37.11
CA GLU A 83 8.29 20.10 -38.57
C GLU A 83 7.52 18.81 -38.91
N GLY A 84 6.21 18.93 -39.12
CA GLY A 84 5.33 17.79 -39.39
C GLY A 84 5.33 16.76 -38.24
N ASN A 85 5.75 15.51 -38.52
CA ASN A 85 5.85 14.43 -37.53
C ASN A 85 7.20 14.38 -36.79
N VAL A 86 8.13 15.28 -37.09
CA VAL A 86 9.45 15.29 -36.47
C VAL A 86 9.50 16.36 -35.38
N ILE A 87 9.71 15.91 -34.15
CA ILE A 87 9.89 16.75 -32.97
C ILE A 87 11.39 16.96 -32.78
N ARG A 88 11.91 18.16 -33.06
CA ARG A 88 13.35 18.46 -32.91
C ARG A 88 13.57 19.45 -31.76
N PRO A 89 14.05 19.01 -30.58
CA PRO A 89 14.26 19.91 -29.45
C PRO A 89 15.43 20.86 -29.74
N ARG A 90 15.27 22.18 -29.50
CA ARG A 90 16.31 23.18 -29.81
C ARG A 90 17.64 22.95 -29.07
N SER A 91 17.63 22.22 -27.95
CA SER A 91 18.84 21.86 -27.20
C SER A 91 19.83 21.03 -28.01
N PHE A 92 19.36 20.25 -29.01
CA PHE A 92 20.21 19.42 -29.87
C PHE A 92 20.79 20.17 -31.07
N ARG A 93 20.36 21.42 -31.32
CA ARG A 93 20.82 22.23 -32.47
C ARG A 93 22.18 22.91 -32.23
N ARG A 94 22.74 22.80 -31.02
CA ARG A 94 23.93 23.55 -30.59
C ARG A 94 25.23 23.05 -31.23
N ASP A 95 25.23 21.84 -31.81
CA ASP A 95 26.41 21.22 -32.41
C ASP A 95 26.43 21.24 -33.95
N ASP A 96 25.29 21.50 -34.60
CA ASP A 96 25.19 21.41 -36.07
C ASP A 96 25.72 22.65 -36.81
N SER A 97 25.87 23.79 -36.12
CA SER A 97 26.36 25.04 -36.73
C SER A 97 27.88 25.08 -36.98
N LYS A 98 28.61 24.00 -36.68
CA LYS A 98 30.08 23.91 -36.87
C LYS A 98 30.52 22.91 -37.94
N LYS A 99 29.61 22.32 -38.71
CA LYS A 99 30.01 21.41 -39.80
C LYS A 99 30.15 22.20 -41.10
N PRO A 100 31.36 22.31 -41.70
CA PRO A 100 31.51 22.91 -43.01
C PRO A 100 30.74 22.08 -44.06
N PRO A 101 30.27 22.71 -45.15
CA PRO A 101 29.56 22.00 -46.21
C PRO A 101 30.49 20.92 -46.78
N LEU A 102 30.04 19.67 -46.75
CA LEU A 102 30.64 18.59 -47.52
C LEU A 102 30.36 18.90 -48.99
N HIS A 103 31.41 19.29 -49.72
CA HIS A 103 31.44 19.35 -51.18
C HIS A 103 31.46 17.94 -51.77
#